data_AF-A0AAV0TPN9-F1
#
_entry.id   AF-A0AAV0TPN9-F1
#
_cell.length_a   1.000
_cell.length_b   1.000
_cell.length_c   1.000
_cell.angle_alpha   90.00
_cell.angle_beta   90.00
_cell.angle_gamma   90.00
#
_symmetry.space_group_name_H-M   'P 1'
#
loop_
_entity.id
_entity.type
_entity.pdbx_description
1 polymer ?
#
loop_
_entity_poly.entity_id
_entity_poly.type
_entity_poly.pdbx_seq_one_letter_code
_entity_poly.pdbx_strand_id
1 'polypeptide(L)' 'MLFRMQIAMLLWGLGINARYLHPVLHLEGLDDYCAQQNIQWMVIVQNHMMREKQQVKIQAVNNHSNADVVTNVS' A
#
# COMPACT_ATOMS: atom_id res chain seq x y z
N MET A 1 14.52 1.62 7.88
CA MET A 1 14.26 0.81 6.68
C MET A 1 12.98 1.33 6.03
N LEU A 2 13.04 1.73 4.76
CA LEU A 2 11.91 2.30 4.02
C LEU A 2 11.10 1.16 3.37
N PHE A 3 10.33 0.40 4.17
CA PHE A 3 9.58 -0.76 3.68
C PHE A 3 8.64 -0.41 2.52
N ARG A 4 8.02 0.78 2.51
CA ARG A 4 7.17 1.27 1.42
C ARG A 4 7.90 1.33 0.08
N MET A 5 9.16 1.77 0.08
CA MET A 5 9.99 1.82 -1.14
C MET A 5 10.34 0.42 -1.62
N GLN A 6 10.63 -0.51 -0.71
CA GLN A 6 10.93 -1.90 -1.08
C GLN A 6 9.75 -2.60 -1.72
N ILE A 7 8.54 -2.39 -1.19
CA ILE A 7 7.32 -2.91 -1.79
C ILE A 7 7.06 -2.28 -3.16
N ALA A 8 7.28 -0.97 -3.31
CA ALA A 8 7.16 -0.32 -4.62
C ALA A 8 8.14 -0.90 -5.64
N MET A 9 9.40 -1.14 -5.26
CA MET A 9 10.39 -1.78 -6.13
C MET A 9 9.99 -3.20 -6.52
N LEU A 10 9.43 -3.99 -5.59
CA LEU A 10 8.91 -5.33 -5.90
C LEU A 10 7.78 -5.25 -6.93
N LEU A 11 6.81 -4.37 -6.73
CA LEU A 11 5.70 -4.16 -7.66
C LEU A 11 6.19 -3.72 -9.05
N TRP A 12 7.16 -2.80 -9.10
CA TRP A 12 7.78 -2.38 -10.37
C TRP A 12 8.49 -3.53 -11.07
N GLY A 13 9.19 -4.41 -10.34
CA GLY A 13 9.82 -5.62 -10.88
C GLY A 13 8.80 -6.59 -11.51
N LEU A 14 7.56 -6.57 -11.05
CA LEU A 14 6.44 -7.33 -11.60
C LEU A 14 5.67 -6.58 -12.70
N GLY A 15 6.11 -5.39 -13.10
CA GLY A 15 5.44 -4.55 -14.10
C GLY A 15 4.21 -3.81 -13.59
N ILE A 16 3.96 -3.82 -12.27
CA ILE A 16 2.84 -3.12 -11.65
C ILE A 16 3.25 -1.67 -11.38
N ASN A 17 2.51 -0.72 -11.96
CA ASN A 17 2.75 0.70 -11.71
C ASN A 17 2.27 1.08 -10.31
N ALA A 18 3.22 1.30 -9.40
CA ALA A 18 2.95 1.69 -8.02
C ALA A 18 3.61 3.03 -7.68
N ARG A 19 2.95 3.82 -6.83
CA ARG A 19 3.52 5.03 -6.21
C ARG A 19 3.60 4.79 -4.70
N TYR A 20 4.70 5.20 -4.06
CA TYR A 20 4.81 5.18 -2.60
C TYR A 20 4.83 6.60 -2.05
N LEU A 21 4.12 6.82 -0.94
CA LEU A 21 4.05 8.12 -0.28
C LEU A 21 5.15 8.24 0.79
N HIS A 22 5.86 9.38 0.77
CA HIS A 22 6.89 9.72 1.74
C HIS A 22 6.25 10.03 3.12
N PRO A 23 6.87 9.64 4.25
CA PRO A 23 6.31 9.73 5.61
C PRO A 23 5.86 11.11 6.11
N VAL A 24 6.07 12.19 5.36
CA VAL A 24 5.72 13.57 5.76
C VAL A 24 4.27 13.93 5.41
N LEU A 25 3.62 13.15 4.53
CA LEU A 25 2.21 13.34 4.24
C LEU A 25 1.34 12.79 5.38
N HIS A 26 0.57 13.68 6.00
CA HIS A 26 -0.52 13.31 6.91
C HIS A 26 -1.50 12.37 6.21
N LEU A 27 -1.99 11.39 6.97
CA LEU A 27 -2.82 10.27 6.52
C LEU A 27 -4.29 10.66 6.26
N GLU A 28 -4.68 11.90 6.53
CA GLU A 28 -6.06 12.36 6.33
C GLU A 28 -6.35 12.54 4.83
N GLY A 29 -7.42 11.91 4.33
CA GLY A 29 -7.85 12.03 2.93
C GLY A 29 -7.04 11.19 1.94
N LEU A 30 -6.36 10.13 2.38
CA LEU A 30 -5.61 9.27 1.47
C LEU A 30 -6.53 8.54 0.46
N ASP A 31 -7.71 8.14 0.91
CA ASP A 31 -8.72 7.52 0.06
C ASP A 31 -9.20 8.50 -1.02
N ASP A 32 -9.47 9.75 -0.64
CA ASP A 32 -9.85 10.82 -1.58
C ASP A 32 -8.73 11.12 -2.57
N TYR A 33 -7.48 11.19 -2.10
CA TYR A 33 -6.31 11.37 -2.97
C TYR A 33 -6.19 10.21 -3.97
N CYS A 34 -6.29 8.98 -3.50
CA CYS A 34 -6.22 7.80 -4.35
C CYS A 34 -7.39 7.78 -5.36
N ALA A 35 -8.60 8.13 -4.93
CA ALA A 35 -9.78 8.22 -5.80
C ALA A 35 -9.59 9.29 -6.89
N GLN A 36 -9.11 10.49 -6.55
CA GLN A 36 -8.81 11.57 -7.50
C GLN A 36 -7.73 11.17 -8.52
N GLN A 37 -6.77 10.34 -8.11
CA GLN A 37 -5.71 9.83 -8.97
C GLN A 37 -6.11 8.56 -9.74
N ASN A 38 -7.37 8.12 -9.64
CA ASN A 38 -7.89 6.89 -10.21
C ASN A 38 -7.08 5.63 -9.78
N ILE A 39 -6.55 5.67 -8.55
CA ILE A 39 -5.85 4.55 -7.92
C ILE A 39 -6.89 3.63 -7.30
N GLN A 40 -6.87 2.37 -7.70
CA GLN A 40 -7.86 1.38 -7.25
C GLN A 40 -7.46 0.67 -5.96
N TRP A 41 -6.15 0.52 -5.73
CA TRP A 41 -5.60 -0.30 -4.67
C TRP A 41 -4.57 0.46 -3.86
N MET A 42 -4.63 0.28 -2.54
CA MET A 42 -3.67 0.81 -1.60
C MET A 42 -2.95 -0.33 -0.90
N VAL A 43 -1.63 -0.24 -0.81
CA VAL A 43 -0.81 -1.16 -0.01
C VAL A 43 -0.39 -0.46 1.27
N ILE A 44 -0.96 -0.89 2.38
CA ILE A 44 -0.71 -0.36 3.72
C ILE A 44 0.42 -1.14 4.36
N VAL A 45 1.53 -0.44 4.57
CA VAL A 45 2.72 -0.97 5.22
C VAL A 45 2.74 -0.55 6.68
N GLN A 46 2.41 -1.49 7.58
CA GLN A 46 2.52 -1.30 9.02
C GLN A 46 3.86 -1.87 9.52
N ASN A 47 4.56 -1.09 10.36
CA ASN A 47 5.92 -1.45 10.80
C ASN A 47 5.99 -2.79 11.53
N HIS A 48 5.04 -3.09 12.41
CA HIS A 48 5.02 -4.34 13.18
C HIS A 48 4.74 -5.54 12.24
N MET A 49 3.73 -5.45 11.38
CA MET A 49 3.41 -6.52 10.41
C MET A 49 4.56 -6.82 9.47
N MET A 50 5.22 -5.78 8.94
CA MET A 50 6.36 -5.98 8.05
C MET A 50 7.58 -6.55 8.75
N ARG A 51 7.96 -6.02 9.92
CA ARG A 51 9.16 -6.48 10.63
C ARG A 51 9.02 -7.90 11.16
N GLU A 52 7.86 -8.22 11.71
CA GLU A 52 7.66 -9.48 12.44
C GLU A 52 7.16 -10.59 11.54
N LYS A 53 6.33 -10.26 10.54
CA LYS A 53 5.60 -11.26 9.73
C LYS A 53 5.86 -11.17 8.24
N GLN A 54 6.61 -10.15 7.77
CA GLN A 54 6.77 -9.86 6.33
C GLN A 54 5.42 -9.75 5.62
N GLN A 55 4.47 -9.06 6.23
CA GLN A 55 3.09 -8.93 5.72
C GLN A 55 2.71 -7.48 5.42
N VAL A 56 1.94 -7.30 4.35
CA VAL A 56 1.27 -6.04 3.99
C VAL A 56 -0.24 -6.24 3.94
N LYS A 57 -0.97 -5.15 4.17
CA LYS A 57 -2.42 -5.08 4.00
C LYS A 57 -2.73 -4.41 2.66
N ILE A 58 -3.62 -4.99 1.86
CA ILE A 58 -4.10 -4.45 0.59
C ILE A 58 -5.57 -4.05 0.78
N GLN A 59 -5.87 -2.81 0.43
CA GLN A 59 -7.20 -2.22 0.58
C GLN A 59 -7.69 -1.67 -0.76
N ALA A 60 -8.97 -1.87 -1.07
CA ALA A 60 -9.62 -1.25 -2.21
C ALA A 60 -10.05 0.19 -1.85
N VAL A 61 -9.74 1.15 -2.72
CA VAL A 61 -9.98 2.59 -2.45
C VAL A 61 -11.47 2.94 -2.57
N ASN A 62 -12.14 2.46 -3.63
CA ASN A 62 -13.54 2.84 -3.94
C ASN A 62 -14.55 1.74 -3.63
N ASN A 63 -14.11 0.64 -3.01
CA ASN A 63 -14.99 -0.49 -2.74
C ASN A 63 -14.73 -1.03 -1.33
N HIS A 64 -15.25 -0.33 -0.32
CA HIS A 64 -15.19 -0.75 1.08
C HIS A 64 -15.93 -2.07 1.35
N SER A 65 -16.71 -2.60 0.39
CA SER A 65 -17.30 -3.94 0.52
C SER A 65 -16.31 -5.07 0.21
N ASN A 66 -15.21 -4.76 -0.50
CA ASN A 66 -14.09 -5.70 -0.61
C ASN A 66 -13.35 -5.75 0.72
N ALA A 67 -13.29 -6.94 1.31
CA ALA A 67 -12.51 -7.16 2.52
C ALA A 67 -11.03 -6.86 2.25
N ASP A 68 -10.40 -6.23 3.24
CA ASP A 68 -8.97 -6.02 3.22
C ASP A 68 -8.23 -7.36 3.18
N VAL A 69 -7.21 -7.46 2.33
CA VAL A 69 -6.40 -8.68 2.19
C VAL A 69 -5.07 -8.48 2.88
N VAL A 70 -4.71 -9.37 3.80
CA VAL A 70 -3.35 -9.46 4.35
C VAL A 70 -2.58 -10.51 3.56
N THR A 71 -1.44 -10.13 3.00
CA THR A 71 -0.60 -11.04 2.21
C THR A 71 0.85 -10.98 2.66
N ASN A 72 1.55 -12.10 2.47
CA ASN A 72 2.98 -12.19 2.68
C ASN A 72 3.73 -11.50 1.54
N VAL A 73 4.93 -11.00 1.86
CA VAL A 73 5.88 -10.41 0.92
C VAL A 73 6.94 -11.48 0.64
N SER A 74 6.83 -12.17 -0.49
CA SER A 74 7.71 -13.27 -0.92
C SER A 74 8.16 -13.08 -2.35
#